data_AF-A0A1H7VSF5-F1
#
_entry.id   AF-A0A1H7VSF5-F1
#
_cell.length_a   1.000
_cell.length_b   1.000
_cell.length_c   1.000
_cell.angle_alpha   90.00
_cell.angle_beta   90.00
_cell.angle_gamma   90.00
#
_symmetry.space_group_name_H-M   'P 1'
#
loop_
_entity.id
_entity.type
_entity.pdbx_description
1 polymer ?
#
loop_
_entity_poly.entity_id
_entity_poly.type
_entity_poly.pdbx_seq_one_letter_code
_entity_poly.pdbx_strand_id
1 'polypeptide(L)'
;MRHRLLQAPVWVLSVVTGSTFGLFWVLWSRLLEGESWSEALAVGGLLGLFFGAVMGPVLHRQNRGVREAAERSPEGLSPRVRRAASRGPVPAETEVRRAAHELALAQLGPLERQRAWGPPFFLFMAAVAVGLASTESAWWWLGAAFFVAIAAGHRYQLVRLRRRVALLDPEG
;
A
#
# COMPACT_ATOMS: atom_id res chain seq x y z
N MET A 1 16.88 2.60 2.97
CA MET A 1 15.71 3.48 2.72
C MET A 1 14.45 3.06 3.47
N ARG A 2 13.99 1.80 3.35
CA ARG A 2 12.71 1.34 3.90
C ARG A 2 12.52 1.51 5.43
N HIS A 3 13.58 1.32 6.22
CA HIS A 3 13.50 1.51 7.68
C HIS A 3 13.25 2.99 8.07
N ARG A 4 13.89 3.94 7.35
CA ARG A 4 13.70 5.38 7.59
C ARG A 4 12.27 5.84 7.30
N LEU A 5 11.62 5.27 6.27
CA LEU A 5 10.23 5.59 5.92
C LEU A 5 9.21 5.02 6.92
N LEU A 6 9.52 3.90 7.57
CA LEU A 6 8.64 3.35 8.61
C LEU A 6 8.55 4.26 9.83
N GLN A 7 9.65 4.96 10.15
CA GLN A 7 9.74 5.91 11.27
C GLN A 7 9.47 7.36 10.86
N ALA A 8 9.16 7.61 9.58
CA ALA A 8 9.00 8.96 9.08
C ALA A 8 7.78 9.64 9.74
N PRO A 9 7.89 10.95 10.06
CA PRO A 9 6.75 11.72 10.53
C PRO A 9 5.68 11.81 9.44
N VAL A 10 4.43 12.04 9.84
CA VAL A 10 3.26 12.06 8.93
C VAL A 10 3.51 12.98 7.74
N TRP A 11 4.07 14.18 7.98
CA TRP A 11 4.30 15.17 6.92
C TRP A 11 5.28 14.66 5.86
N VAL A 12 6.33 13.91 6.22
CA VAL A 12 7.26 13.31 5.24
C VAL A 12 6.51 12.28 4.39
N LEU A 13 5.69 11.44 5.01
CA LEU A 13 4.89 10.46 4.26
C LEU A 13 3.92 11.16 3.31
N SER A 14 3.23 12.21 3.77
CA SER A 14 2.34 13.03 2.94
C SER A 14 3.06 13.67 1.76
N VAL A 15 4.23 14.27 1.98
CA VAL A 15 5.01 14.91 0.90
C VAL A 15 5.50 13.86 -0.10
N VAL A 16 6.04 12.73 0.36
CA VAL A 16 6.58 11.69 -0.52
C VAL A 16 5.47 11.02 -1.34
N THR A 17 4.33 10.69 -0.72
CA THR A 17 3.23 10.06 -1.45
C THR A 17 2.53 11.04 -2.37
N GLY A 18 2.30 12.27 -1.91
CA GLY A 18 1.67 13.32 -2.69
C GLY A 18 2.50 13.74 -3.89
N SER A 19 3.82 13.94 -3.72
CA SER A 19 4.72 14.28 -4.83
C SER A 19 4.86 13.16 -5.85
N THR A 20 4.98 11.90 -5.41
CA THR A 20 5.02 10.75 -6.32
C THR A 20 3.72 10.64 -7.13
N PHE A 21 2.56 10.79 -6.47
CA PHE A 21 1.26 10.73 -7.13
C PHE A 21 1.04 11.90 -8.08
N GLY A 22 1.35 13.11 -7.64
CA GLY A 22 1.25 14.32 -8.45
C GLY A 22 2.17 14.26 -9.68
N LEU A 23 3.43 13.83 -9.51
CA LEU A 23 4.36 13.65 -10.62
C LEU A 23 3.85 12.61 -11.62
N PHE A 24 3.33 11.48 -11.14
CA PHE A 24 2.69 10.50 -12.01
C PHE A 24 1.57 11.14 -12.83
N TRP A 25 0.71 11.95 -12.19
CA TRP A 25 -0.41 12.61 -12.86
C TRP A 25 0.04 13.65 -13.88
N VAL A 26 1.02 14.49 -13.54
CA VAL A 26 1.63 15.47 -14.47
C VAL A 26 2.14 14.76 -15.73
N LEU A 27 2.87 13.66 -15.55
CA LEU A 27 3.43 12.90 -16.66
C LEU A 27 2.33 12.22 -17.48
N TRP A 28 1.32 11.66 -16.81
CA TRP A 28 0.18 11.04 -17.48
C TRP A 28 -0.54 12.05 -18.38
N SER A 29 -0.99 13.18 -17.83
CA SER A 29 -1.80 14.13 -18.58
C SER A 29 -0.98 14.82 -19.67
N ARG A 30 0.29 15.15 -19.39
CA ARG A 30 1.18 15.73 -20.40
C ARG A 30 1.49 14.77 -21.56
N LEU A 31 1.79 13.50 -21.26
CA LEU A 31 2.28 12.55 -22.26
C LEU A 31 1.16 11.81 -23.00
N LEU A 32 0.03 11.54 -22.34
CA LEU A 32 -1.05 10.74 -22.91
C LEU A 32 -2.25 11.57 -23.37
N GLU A 33 -2.53 12.69 -22.71
CA GLU A 33 -3.67 13.56 -23.03
C GLU A 33 -3.24 14.82 -23.80
N GLY A 34 -1.93 15.11 -23.81
CA GLY A 34 -1.37 16.22 -24.59
C GLY A 34 -1.65 17.60 -23.99
N GLU A 35 -2.03 17.67 -22.72
CA GLU A 35 -2.28 18.91 -22.00
C GLU A 35 -1.07 19.86 -22.01
N SER A 36 -1.32 21.16 -21.82
CA SER A 36 -0.24 22.12 -21.61
C SER A 36 0.52 21.82 -20.31
N TRP A 37 1.80 22.17 -20.25
CA TRP A 37 2.60 21.97 -19.03
C TRP A 37 2.02 22.68 -17.82
N SER A 38 1.42 23.86 -18.00
CA SER A 38 0.76 24.61 -16.93
C SER A 38 -0.46 23.89 -16.36
N GLU A 39 -1.32 23.33 -17.22
CA GLU A 39 -2.50 22.58 -16.80
C GLU A 39 -2.10 21.28 -16.09
N ALA A 40 -1.19 20.52 -16.69
CA ALA A 40 -0.68 19.28 -16.12
C ALA A 40 -0.08 19.50 -14.72
N LEU A 41 0.74 20.55 -14.56
CA LEU A 41 1.33 20.93 -13.27
C LEU A 41 0.27 21.38 -12.26
N ALA A 42 -0.73 22.15 -12.68
CA ALA A 42 -1.80 22.62 -11.80
C ALA A 42 -2.63 21.44 -11.29
N VAL A 43 -3.13 20.59 -12.18
CA VAL A 43 -3.97 19.43 -11.84
C VAL A 43 -3.16 18.42 -11.03
N GLY A 44 -1.96 18.05 -11.49
CA GLY A 44 -1.10 17.11 -10.79
C GLY A 44 -0.65 17.61 -9.41
N GLY A 45 -0.39 18.92 -9.27
CA GLY A 45 -0.10 19.55 -7.98
C GLY A 45 -1.27 19.47 -7.00
N LEU A 46 -2.49 19.80 -7.46
CA LEU A 46 -3.71 19.73 -6.65
C LEU A 46 -4.02 18.28 -6.21
N LEU A 47 -3.99 17.34 -7.16
CA LEU A 47 -4.24 15.93 -6.88
C LEU A 47 -3.16 15.33 -5.99
N GLY A 48 -1.89 15.67 -6.22
CA GLY A 48 -0.77 15.27 -5.38
C GLY A 48 -0.92 15.77 -3.94
N LEU A 49 -1.27 17.05 -3.75
CA LEU A 49 -1.51 17.63 -2.43
C LEU A 49 -2.65 16.91 -1.70
N PHE A 50 -3.80 16.75 -2.36
CA PHE A 50 -4.96 16.06 -1.80
C PHE A 50 -4.62 14.61 -1.42
N PHE A 51 -4.01 13.87 -2.35
CA PHE A 51 -3.63 12.48 -2.12
C PHE A 51 -2.62 12.34 -0.99
N GLY A 52 -1.60 13.21 -0.93
CA GLY A 52 -0.62 13.23 0.15
C GLY A 52 -1.24 13.53 1.51
N ALA A 53 -2.17 14.48 1.57
CA ALA A 53 -2.89 14.84 2.79
C ALA A 53 -3.74 13.68 3.34
N VAL A 54 -4.37 12.89 2.46
CA VAL A 54 -5.18 11.73 2.86
C VAL A 54 -4.30 10.51 3.17
N MET A 55 -3.39 10.16 2.28
CA MET A 55 -2.65 8.89 2.37
C MET A 55 -1.49 8.93 3.36
N GLY A 56 -0.89 10.09 3.63
CA GLY A 56 0.17 10.21 4.63
C GLY A 56 -0.26 9.76 6.03
N PRO A 57 -1.37 10.29 6.60
CA PRO A 57 -1.92 9.83 7.87
C PRO A 57 -2.32 8.36 7.87
N VAL A 58 -2.91 7.86 6.77
CA VAL A 58 -3.28 6.45 6.61
C VAL A 58 -2.04 5.56 6.71
N LEU A 59 -1.00 5.87 5.94
CA LEU A 59 0.27 5.14 5.96
C LEU A 59 0.98 5.26 7.31
N HIS A 60 0.93 6.43 7.96
CA HIS A 60 1.52 6.60 9.28
C HIS A 60 0.85 5.70 10.33
N ARG A 61 -0.49 5.61 10.31
CA ARG A 61 -1.25 4.69 11.17
C ARG A 61 -0.92 3.22 10.86
N GLN A 62 -0.81 2.84 9.59
CA GLN A 62 -0.43 1.49 9.19
C GLN A 62 1.00 1.15 9.65
N ASN A 63 1.95 2.08 9.48
CA ASN A 63 3.34 1.92 9.89
C ASN A 63 3.50 1.88 11.42
N ARG A 64 2.58 2.50 12.18
CA ARG A 64 2.59 2.45 13.64
C ARG A 64 2.48 1.01 14.16
N GLY A 65 1.52 0.22 13.65
CA GLY A 65 1.39 -1.18 14.07
C GLY A 65 2.61 -2.03 13.74
N VAL A 66 3.26 -1.77 12.60
CA VAL A 66 4.52 -2.43 12.21
C VAL A 66 5.69 -2.04 13.12
N ARG A 67 5.76 -0.77 13.55
CA ARG A 67 6.77 -0.28 14.51
C ARG A 67 6.57 -0.89 15.88
N GLU A 68 5.34 -0.89 16.39
CA GLU A 68 5.01 -1.48 17.70
C GLU A 68 5.29 -2.99 17.73
N ALA A 69 5.09 -3.71 16.62
CA ALA A 69 5.51 -5.11 16.50
C ALA A 69 7.04 -5.27 16.46
N ALA A 70 7.75 -4.34 15.83
CA ALA A 70 9.21 -4.35 15.79
C ALA A 70 9.84 -4.05 17.17
N GLU A 71 9.24 -3.16 17.94
CA GLU A 71 9.76 -2.74 19.25
C GLU A 71 9.58 -3.80 20.34
N ARG A 72 8.59 -4.69 20.19
CA ARG A 72 8.32 -5.79 21.15
C ARG A 72 9.29 -6.96 21.06
N SER A 73 10.06 -7.07 19.98
CA SER A 73 10.99 -8.19 19.76
C SER A 73 12.45 -7.73 19.79
N PRO A 74 13.35 -8.45 20.47
CA PRO A 74 14.79 -8.18 20.42
C PRO A 74 15.36 -8.26 18.98
N GLU A 75 14.77 -9.11 18.14
CA GLU A 75 15.12 -9.25 16.72
C GLU A 75 14.59 -8.10 15.85
N GLY A 76 13.57 -7.39 16.34
CA GLY A 76 12.88 -6.30 15.64
C GLY A 76 12.56 -6.60 14.17
N LEU A 77 12.97 -5.70 13.27
CA LEU A 77 12.81 -5.87 11.82
C LEU A 77 14.04 -6.50 11.16
N SER A 78 14.67 -7.50 11.79
CA SER A 78 15.80 -8.20 11.18
C SER A 78 15.42 -8.73 9.78
N PRO A 79 16.37 -8.81 8.82
CA PRO A 79 16.09 -9.39 7.51
C PRO A 79 15.48 -10.78 7.58
N ARG A 80 15.83 -11.56 8.61
CA ARG A 80 15.31 -12.88 8.91
C ARG A 80 13.83 -12.83 9.30
N VAL A 81 13.46 -11.99 10.27
CA VAL A 81 12.06 -11.78 10.67
C VAL A 81 11.22 -11.27 9.51
N ARG A 82 11.70 -10.29 8.73
CA ARG A 82 10.95 -9.77 7.56
C ARG A 82 10.74 -10.82 6.48
N ARG A 83 11.77 -11.64 6.23
CA ARG A 83 11.66 -12.75 5.29
C ARG A 83 10.62 -13.72 5.84
N ALA A 84 10.80 -14.22 7.05
CA ALA A 84 9.86 -15.13 7.70
C ALA A 84 8.42 -14.58 7.75
N ALA A 85 8.17 -13.30 7.98
CA ALA A 85 6.81 -12.74 8.01
C ALA A 85 6.16 -12.63 6.62
N SER A 86 6.95 -12.50 5.56
CA SER A 86 6.44 -12.27 4.19
C SER A 86 6.45 -13.51 3.31
N ARG A 87 7.57 -14.25 3.30
CA ARG A 87 7.84 -15.42 2.46
C ARG A 87 9.05 -16.21 2.95
N GLY A 88 9.02 -17.54 2.86
CA GLY A 88 10.16 -18.40 3.13
C GLY A 88 9.86 -19.51 4.13
N PRO A 89 10.88 -20.27 4.58
CA PRO A 89 10.69 -21.35 5.55
C PRO A 89 10.22 -20.81 6.91
N VAL A 90 9.63 -21.68 7.72
CA VAL A 90 9.33 -21.40 9.13
C VAL A 90 10.64 -21.45 9.91
N PRO A 91 11.01 -20.40 10.67
CA PRO A 91 12.19 -20.44 11.52
C PRO A 91 12.05 -21.52 12.60
N ALA A 92 13.13 -22.25 12.88
CA ALA A 92 13.17 -23.21 13.99
C ALA A 92 13.25 -22.49 15.34
N GLU A 93 13.89 -21.33 15.40
CA GLU A 93 14.02 -20.52 16.61
C GLU A 93 12.69 -19.87 16.99
N THR A 94 12.20 -20.18 18.19
CA THR A 94 10.91 -19.69 18.71
C THR A 94 10.81 -18.17 18.71
N GLU A 95 11.89 -17.46 19.08
CA GLU A 95 11.91 -15.99 19.11
C GLU A 95 11.73 -15.37 17.72
N VAL A 96 12.42 -15.90 16.71
CA VAL A 96 12.30 -15.43 15.31
C VAL A 96 10.92 -15.75 14.76
N ARG A 97 10.38 -16.92 15.09
CA ARG A 97 9.02 -17.34 14.68
C ARG A 97 7.96 -16.42 15.29
N ARG A 98 8.03 -16.15 16.61
CA ARG A 98 7.13 -15.24 17.31
C ARG A 98 7.20 -13.81 16.75
N ALA A 99 8.39 -13.27 16.55
CA ALA A 99 8.57 -11.95 15.96
C ALA A 99 7.99 -11.85 14.54
N ALA A 100 8.18 -12.90 13.73
CA ALA A 100 7.61 -12.97 12.39
C ALA A 100 6.09 -13.07 12.40
N HIS A 101 5.52 -13.81 13.35
CA HIS A 101 4.08 -13.92 13.57
C HIS A 101 3.46 -12.57 13.92
N GLU A 102 4.03 -11.86 14.89
CA GLU A 102 3.56 -10.52 15.29
C GLU A 102 3.64 -9.50 14.14
N LEU A 103 4.72 -9.53 13.36
CA LEU A 103 4.87 -8.67 12.19
C LEU A 103 3.82 -9.01 11.11
N ALA A 104 3.51 -10.29 10.90
CA ALA A 104 2.48 -10.70 9.95
C ALA A 104 1.07 -10.26 10.41
N LEU A 105 0.77 -10.37 11.72
CA LEU A 105 -0.48 -9.86 12.30
C LEU A 105 -0.61 -8.35 12.15
N ALA A 106 0.45 -7.59 12.42
CA ALA A 106 0.47 -6.14 12.25
C ALA A 106 0.17 -5.71 10.79
N GLN A 107 0.62 -6.50 9.81
CA GLN A 107 0.32 -6.28 8.38
C GLN A 107 -1.10 -6.72 7.99
N LEU A 108 -1.62 -7.77 8.63
CA LEU A 108 -2.96 -8.31 8.36
C LEU A 108 -4.06 -7.36 8.86
N GLY A 109 -3.89 -6.75 10.05
CA GLY A 109 -4.91 -5.91 10.68
C GLY A 109 -5.48 -4.80 9.80
N PRO A 110 -4.65 -3.97 9.12
CA PRO A 110 -5.14 -2.97 8.18
C PRO A 110 -5.95 -3.56 7.02
N LEU A 111 -5.50 -4.66 6.42
CA LEU A 111 -6.21 -5.32 5.31
C LEU A 111 -7.55 -5.90 5.76
N GLU A 112 -7.65 -6.39 6.99
CA GLU A 112 -8.92 -6.85 7.53
C GLU A 112 -9.92 -5.71 7.76
N ARG A 113 -9.46 -4.56 8.26
CA ARG A 113 -10.30 -3.36 8.37
C ARG A 113 -10.75 -2.82 7.01
N GLN A 114 -9.92 -3.00 5.99
CA GLN A 114 -10.18 -2.55 4.63
C GLN A 114 -10.98 -3.57 3.81
N ARG A 115 -11.16 -4.81 4.29
CA ARG A 115 -11.77 -5.89 3.51
C ARG A 115 -13.17 -5.58 2.98
N ALA A 116 -13.94 -4.78 3.72
CA ALA A 116 -15.33 -4.49 3.42
C ALA A 116 -15.52 -3.32 2.46
N TRP A 117 -14.60 -2.35 2.45
CA TRP A 117 -14.74 -1.11 1.68
C TRP A 117 -13.64 -0.90 0.64
N GLY A 118 -12.43 -1.44 0.85
CA GLY A 118 -11.29 -1.29 -0.04
C GLY A 118 -11.52 -1.87 -1.43
N PRO A 119 -11.78 -3.19 -1.58
CA PRO A 119 -12.03 -3.78 -2.89
C PRO A 119 -13.24 -3.16 -3.62
N PRO A 120 -14.40 -2.93 -2.98
CA PRO A 120 -15.51 -2.23 -3.64
C PRO A 120 -15.15 -0.83 -4.13
N PHE A 121 -14.39 -0.06 -3.35
CA PHE A 121 -13.91 1.26 -3.76
C PHE A 121 -13.03 1.17 -5.03
N PHE A 122 -12.08 0.24 -5.08
CA PHE A 122 -11.23 0.08 -6.27
C PHE A 122 -12.02 -0.43 -7.48
N LEU A 123 -13.00 -1.32 -7.29
CA LEU A 123 -13.87 -1.76 -8.38
C LEU A 123 -14.77 -0.63 -8.90
N PHE A 124 -15.25 0.24 -8.01
CA PHE A 124 -15.96 1.46 -8.40
C PHE A 124 -15.07 2.38 -9.24
N MET A 125 -13.82 2.63 -8.80
CA MET A 125 -12.86 3.41 -9.57
C MET A 125 -12.55 2.77 -10.94
N ALA A 126 -12.49 1.44 -11.01
CA ALA A 126 -12.36 0.73 -12.28
C ALA A 126 -13.57 0.96 -13.20
N ALA A 127 -14.79 0.92 -12.68
CA ALA A 127 -16.00 1.21 -13.45
C ALA A 127 -16.04 2.65 -13.97
N VAL A 128 -15.62 3.63 -13.15
CA VAL A 128 -15.46 5.02 -13.59
C VAL A 128 -14.46 5.11 -14.74
N ALA A 129 -13.30 4.46 -14.61
CA ALA A 129 -12.29 4.42 -15.67
C ALA A 129 -12.81 3.76 -16.95
N VAL A 130 -13.62 2.70 -16.88
CA VAL A 130 -14.26 2.10 -18.06
C VAL A 130 -15.24 3.07 -18.74
N GLY A 131 -15.99 3.85 -17.95
CA GLY A 131 -16.85 4.91 -18.46
C GLY A 131 -16.05 5.95 -19.26
N LEU A 132 -14.97 6.47 -18.67
CA LEU A 132 -14.06 7.43 -19.31
C LEU A 132 -13.35 6.84 -20.54
N ALA A 133 -13.04 5.54 -20.52
CA ALA A 133 -12.46 4.85 -21.67
C ALA A 133 -13.41 4.83 -22.88
N SER A 134 -14.71 4.88 -22.62
CA SER A 134 -15.75 4.86 -23.65
C SER A 134 -16.09 6.26 -24.19
N THR A 135 -15.80 7.32 -23.43
CA THR A 135 -16.22 8.70 -23.77
C THR A 135 -15.07 9.64 -24.09
N GLU A 136 -13.88 9.45 -23.51
CA GLU A 136 -12.78 10.42 -23.59
C GLU A 136 -11.51 9.83 -24.23
N SER A 137 -10.97 8.75 -23.68
CA SER A 137 -9.66 8.23 -24.11
C SER A 137 -9.47 6.75 -23.83
N ALA A 138 -9.02 5.99 -24.85
CA ALA A 138 -8.75 4.55 -24.70
C ALA A 138 -7.66 4.23 -23.66
N TRP A 139 -6.81 5.20 -23.28
CA TRP A 139 -5.80 5.01 -22.23
C TRP A 139 -6.40 4.69 -20.86
N TRP A 140 -7.65 5.09 -20.61
CA TRP A 140 -8.37 4.78 -19.38
C TRP A 140 -8.59 3.27 -19.15
N TRP A 141 -8.47 2.43 -20.19
CA TRP A 141 -8.44 0.98 -20.02
C TRP A 141 -7.26 0.51 -19.15
N LEU A 142 -6.11 1.20 -19.21
CA LEU A 142 -4.98 0.91 -18.31
C LEU A 142 -5.34 1.26 -16.87
N GLY A 143 -6.02 2.39 -16.65
CA GLY A 143 -6.51 2.79 -15.32
C GLY A 143 -7.49 1.76 -14.76
N ALA A 144 -8.45 1.30 -15.57
CA ALA A 144 -9.38 0.24 -15.19
C ALA A 144 -8.64 -1.05 -14.80
N ALA A 145 -7.71 -1.51 -15.63
CA ALA A 145 -6.90 -2.71 -15.36
C ALA A 145 -6.07 -2.56 -14.08
N PHE A 146 -5.49 -1.39 -13.85
CA PHE A 146 -4.73 -1.07 -12.63
C PHE A 146 -5.58 -1.17 -11.37
N PHE A 147 -6.77 -0.56 -11.36
CA PHE A 147 -7.66 -0.63 -10.20
C PHE A 147 -8.18 -2.04 -9.93
N VAL A 148 -8.50 -2.81 -10.97
CA VAL A 148 -8.86 -4.24 -10.84
C VAL A 148 -7.69 -5.03 -10.24
N ALA A 149 -6.46 -4.79 -10.71
CA ALA A 149 -5.27 -5.45 -10.17
C ALA A 149 -5.04 -5.12 -8.69
N ILE A 150 -5.31 -3.88 -8.25
CA ILE A 150 -5.25 -3.52 -6.83
C ILE A 150 -6.33 -4.24 -6.02
N ALA A 151 -7.58 -4.29 -6.50
CA ALA A 151 -8.66 -4.99 -5.82
C ALA A 151 -8.36 -6.49 -5.65
N ALA A 152 -7.89 -7.14 -6.73
CA ALA A 152 -7.44 -8.54 -6.69
C ALA A 152 -6.23 -8.72 -5.77
N GLY A 153 -5.26 -7.81 -5.86
CA GLY A 153 -4.07 -7.75 -5.01
C GLY A 153 -4.42 -7.68 -3.53
N HIS A 154 -5.40 -6.86 -3.14
CA HIS A 154 -5.88 -6.78 -1.76
C HIS A 154 -6.37 -8.14 -1.26
N ARG A 155 -7.20 -8.85 -2.05
CA ARG A 155 -7.70 -10.19 -1.70
C ARG A 155 -6.56 -11.20 -1.60
N TYR A 156 -5.63 -11.18 -2.56
CA TYR A 156 -4.46 -12.06 -2.55
C TYR A 156 -3.61 -11.84 -1.30
N GLN A 157 -3.28 -10.59 -0.97
CA GLN A 157 -2.48 -10.24 0.21
C GLN A 157 -3.16 -10.68 1.51
N LEU A 158 -4.47 -10.48 1.61
CA LEU A 158 -5.26 -10.89 2.77
C LEU A 158 -5.19 -12.41 2.98
N VAL A 159 -5.44 -13.21 1.93
CA VAL A 159 -5.39 -14.68 2.01
C VAL A 159 -3.97 -15.15 2.32
N ARG A 160 -2.96 -14.56 1.66
CA ARG A 160 -1.56 -14.90 1.88
C ARG A 160 -1.12 -14.65 3.31
N LEU A 161 -1.47 -13.49 3.87
CA LEU A 161 -1.08 -13.13 5.25
C LEU A 161 -1.81 -13.99 6.29
N ARG A 162 -3.10 -14.30 6.09
CA ARG A 162 -3.82 -15.24 6.98
C ARG A 162 -3.16 -16.62 7.03
N ARG A 163 -2.83 -17.19 5.87
CA ARG A 163 -2.10 -18.46 5.79
C ARG A 163 -0.75 -18.36 6.47
N ARG A 164 -0.05 -17.23 6.31
CA ARG A 164 1.27 -17.05 6.90
C ARG A 164 1.23 -16.88 8.42
N VAL A 165 0.23 -16.17 8.95
CA VAL A 165 -0.03 -16.06 10.38
C VAL A 165 -0.26 -17.45 10.98
N ALA A 166 -1.19 -18.24 10.42
CA ALA A 166 -1.48 -19.58 10.91
C ALA A 166 -0.25 -20.52 10.90
N LEU A 167 0.63 -20.40 9.90
CA LEU A 167 1.84 -21.20 9.78
C LEU A 167 2.99 -20.72 10.68
N LEU A 168 2.93 -19.50 11.20
CA LEU A 168 3.91 -18.96 12.15
C LEU A 168 3.40 -18.97 13.59
N ASP A 169 2.21 -19.51 13.82
CA ASP A 169 1.59 -19.56 15.15
C ASP A 169 2.53 -20.27 16.13
N PRO A 170 2.99 -19.60 17.20
CA PRO A 170 3.91 -20.20 18.15
C PRO A 170 3.28 -21.30 19.02
N GLU A 171 1.94 -21.38 19.07
CA GLU A 171 1.17 -22.35 19.87
C GLU A 171 0.74 -23.60 19.08
N GLY A 172 0.94 -23.60 17.75
CA GLY A 172 0.62 -24.69 16.84
C GLY A 172 1.77 -25.64 16.53
#